data_AF-A0A350NL93-F1
#
_entry.id   AF-A0A350NL93-F1
#
_cell.length_a   1.000
_cell.length_b   1.000
_cell.length_c   1.000
_cell.angle_alpha   90.00
_cell.angle_beta   90.00
_cell.angle_gamma   90.00
#
_symmetry.space_group_name_H-M   'P 1'
#
loop_
_entity.id
_entity.type
_entity.pdbx_description
1 polymer ?
#
loop_
_entity_poly.entity_id
_entity_poly.type
_entity_poly.pdbx_seq_one_letter_code
_entity_poly.pdbx_strand_id
1 'polypeptide(L)'
;MRQGEIKMAIKIVTDSTADLSPELIQRFNIIVVPLSVVFGSRVFADTTDFRGTIFYDKVKEMKVHPKSTQATPGDFTKVFKPILDAGDEVIYVALSSGLSGTINSAANAVEELGAVDRVHIVDSRNLSMGIGLLTCRAAEMVGKGQTADAIVKELERLVPRIRVAFIVHNLDYLYKGGRLNVAQAVMGNLLNVHPMIGVADGKMS
;
A
#
# COMPACT_ATOMS: atom_id res chain seq x y z
N MET A 1 -9.07 -42.59 13.67
CA MET A 1 -9.26 -41.52 12.66
C MET A 1 -8.81 -40.23 13.33
N ARG A 2 -7.67 -39.65 12.95
CA ARG A 2 -7.19 -38.38 13.52
C ARG A 2 -8.05 -37.26 12.93
N GLN A 3 -8.66 -36.45 13.80
CA GLN A 3 -9.33 -35.20 13.43
C GLN A 3 -8.39 -34.39 12.54
N GLY A 4 -8.88 -33.97 11.38
CA GLY A 4 -8.09 -33.22 10.40
C GLY A 4 -7.60 -31.93 11.02
N GLU A 5 -6.28 -31.77 11.10
CA GLU A 5 -5.67 -30.46 11.35
C GLU A 5 -6.19 -29.49 10.28
N ILE A 6 -6.92 -28.47 10.71
CA ILE A 6 -7.28 -27.35 9.84
C ILE A 6 -5.96 -26.71 9.45
N LYS A 7 -5.56 -26.87 8.19
CA LYS A 7 -4.32 -26.29 7.67
C LYS A 7 -4.51 -24.77 7.58
N MET A 8 -3.94 -24.06 8.55
CA MET A 8 -3.85 -22.59 8.55
C MET A 8 -3.11 -22.12 7.29
N ALA A 9 -3.78 -21.32 6.46
CA ALA A 9 -3.15 -20.69 5.30
C ALA A 9 -2.76 -19.24 5.60
N ILE A 10 -1.80 -18.70 4.84
CA ILE A 10 -1.39 -17.30 4.94
C ILE A 10 -1.95 -16.55 3.73
N LYS A 11 -2.70 -15.47 3.96
CA LYS A 11 -3.17 -14.55 2.92
C LYS A 11 -2.29 -13.32 2.84
N ILE A 12 -1.93 -12.94 1.61
CA ILE A 12 -1.19 -11.71 1.36
C ILE A 12 -2.18 -10.58 1.09
N VAL A 13 -2.08 -9.53 1.90
CA VAL A 13 -2.84 -8.30 1.76
C VAL A 13 -1.87 -7.17 1.46
N THR A 14 -2.28 -6.22 0.62
CA THR A 14 -1.60 -4.93 0.45
C THR A 14 -2.65 -3.85 0.25
N ASP A 15 -2.23 -2.60 0.09
CA ASP A 15 -3.14 -1.50 -0.24
C ASP A 15 -2.98 -1.08 -1.70
N SER A 16 -3.95 -0.31 -2.22
CA SER A 16 -3.98 0.06 -3.63
C SER A 16 -2.71 0.75 -4.09
N THR A 17 -2.00 1.46 -3.21
CA THR A 17 -0.79 2.20 -3.58
C THR A 17 0.41 1.31 -3.88
N ALA A 18 0.29 -0.01 -3.77
CA ALA A 18 1.30 -0.97 -4.22
C ALA A 18 1.44 -1.05 -5.75
N ASP A 19 0.49 -0.48 -6.50
CA ASP A 19 0.49 -0.41 -7.98
C ASP A 19 0.71 -1.74 -8.68
N LEU A 20 0.28 -2.83 -8.04
CA LEU A 20 0.25 -4.15 -8.66
C LEU A 20 -0.70 -4.16 -9.85
N SER A 21 -0.25 -4.81 -10.93
CA SER A 21 -1.12 -5.03 -12.08
C SER A 21 -2.19 -6.10 -11.77
N PRO A 22 -3.35 -6.09 -12.46
CA PRO A 22 -4.38 -7.12 -12.31
C PRO A 22 -3.83 -8.54 -12.46
N GLU A 23 -2.87 -8.73 -13.37
CA GLU A 23 -2.23 -10.03 -13.62
C GLU A 23 -1.43 -10.51 -12.41
N LEU A 24 -0.68 -9.62 -11.73
CA LEU A 24 0.06 -9.96 -10.52
C LEU A 24 -0.88 -10.26 -9.35
N ILE A 25 -1.93 -9.46 -9.19
CA ILE A 25 -2.98 -9.65 -8.18
C ILE A 25 -3.59 -11.04 -8.34
N GLN A 26 -4.01 -11.39 -9.56
CA GLN A 26 -4.62 -12.68 -9.86
C GLN A 26 -3.64 -13.84 -9.69
N ARG A 27 -2.42 -13.73 -10.25
CA ARG A 27 -1.40 -14.78 -10.21
C ARG A 27 -1.04 -15.19 -8.78
N PHE A 28 -0.93 -14.22 -7.89
CA PHE A 28 -0.51 -14.43 -6.50
C PHE A 28 -1.68 -14.48 -5.52
N ASN A 29 -2.91 -14.33 -5.99
CA ASN A 29 -4.11 -14.26 -5.16
C ASN A 29 -3.97 -13.22 -4.02
N ILE A 30 -3.49 -12.02 -4.38
CA ILE A 30 -3.26 -10.91 -3.46
C ILE A 30 -4.57 -10.17 -3.22
N ILE A 31 -4.87 -9.84 -1.97
CA ILE A 31 -6.03 -9.03 -1.62
C ILE A 31 -5.57 -7.57 -1.49
N VAL A 32 -6.29 -6.64 -2.13
CA VAL A 32 -5.94 -5.22 -2.15
C VAL A 32 -6.98 -4.39 -1.40
N VAL A 33 -6.55 -3.63 -0.40
CA VAL A 33 -7.39 -2.67 0.32
C VAL A 33 -7.33 -1.32 -0.42
N PRO A 34 -8.44 -0.82 -0.98
CA PRO A 34 -8.44 0.44 -1.70
C PRO A 34 -8.28 1.64 -0.74
N LEU A 35 -7.39 2.57 -1.07
CA LEU A 35 -7.44 3.93 -0.55
C LEU A 35 -8.52 4.73 -1.28
N SER A 36 -8.68 6.01 -0.95
CA SER A 36 -9.68 6.86 -1.60
C SER A 36 -9.09 8.15 -2.17
N VAL A 37 -9.69 8.59 -3.27
CA VAL A 37 -9.42 9.86 -3.94
C VAL A 37 -10.66 10.74 -3.82
N VAL A 38 -10.46 11.99 -3.41
CA VAL A 38 -11.52 12.95 -3.10
C VAL A 38 -11.45 14.13 -4.05
N PHE A 39 -12.56 14.41 -4.73
CA PHE A 39 -12.77 15.59 -5.57
C PHE A 39 -13.90 16.43 -4.98
N GLY A 40 -13.55 17.49 -4.24
CA GLY A 40 -14.54 18.29 -3.52
C GLY A 40 -15.26 17.45 -2.46
N SER A 41 -16.57 17.21 -2.66
CA SER A 41 -17.39 16.34 -1.79
C SER A 41 -17.52 14.90 -2.29
N ARG A 42 -16.99 14.58 -3.48
CA ARG A 42 -17.09 13.24 -4.07
C ARG A 42 -15.88 12.39 -3.68
N VAL A 43 -16.15 11.17 -3.23
CA VAL A 43 -15.13 10.18 -2.84
C VAL A 43 -15.18 9.03 -3.83
N PHE A 44 -14.01 8.62 -4.32
CA PHE A 44 -13.84 7.50 -5.24
C PHE A 44 -12.82 6.53 -4.63
N ALA A 45 -13.12 5.24 -4.70
CA ALA A 45 -12.15 4.22 -4.32
C ALA A 45 -11.02 4.16 -5.37
N ASP A 46 -9.79 4.03 -4.90
CA ASP A 46 -8.61 3.86 -5.74
C ASP A 46 -8.52 2.40 -6.23
N THR A 47 -9.28 2.10 -7.28
CA THR A 47 -9.33 0.78 -7.92
C THR A 47 -8.63 0.79 -9.28
N THR A 48 -8.30 -0.39 -9.80
CA THR A 48 -7.77 -0.55 -11.17
C THR A 48 -8.66 0.10 -12.22
N ASP A 49 -9.99 0.01 -12.05
CA ASP A 49 -10.97 0.61 -12.97
C ASP A 49 -11.01 2.13 -12.88
N PHE A 50 -10.76 2.70 -11.69
CA PHE A 50 -10.77 4.15 -11.50
C PHE A 50 -9.50 4.83 -12.00
N ARG A 51 -8.38 4.09 -12.01
CA ARG A 51 -7.06 4.58 -12.41
C ARG A 51 -6.96 4.87 -13.91
N GLY A 52 -5.85 5.50 -14.31
CA GLY A 52 -5.59 5.84 -15.70
C GLY A 52 -6.53 6.92 -16.22
N THR A 53 -7.15 6.69 -17.38
CA THR A 53 -7.93 7.70 -18.11
C THR A 53 -9.06 8.30 -17.28
N ILE A 54 -9.79 7.49 -16.50
CA ILE A 54 -10.92 7.95 -15.70
C ILE A 54 -10.48 8.97 -14.64
N PHE A 55 -9.40 8.70 -13.91
CA PHE A 55 -8.85 9.65 -12.95
C PHE A 55 -8.46 10.97 -13.62
N TYR A 56 -7.70 10.93 -14.73
CA TYR A 56 -7.24 12.15 -15.39
C TYR A 56 -8.37 12.94 -16.03
N ASP A 57 -9.41 12.27 -16.54
CA ASP A 57 -10.61 12.93 -17.04
C ASP A 57 -11.37 13.62 -15.90
N LYS A 58 -11.46 12.98 -14.71
CA LYS A 58 -12.03 13.62 -13.51
C LYS A 58 -11.21 14.83 -13.06
N VAL A 59 -9.89 14.79 -13.12
CA VAL A 59 -9.04 15.96 -12.82
C VAL A 59 -9.36 17.13 -13.76
N LYS A 60 -9.53 16.87 -15.06
CA LYS A 60 -9.88 17.89 -16.07
C LYS A 60 -11.31 18.42 -15.88
N GLU A 61 -12.27 17.54 -15.64
CA GLU A 61 -13.70 17.84 -15.49
C GLU A 61 -13.95 18.66 -14.23
N MET A 62 -13.45 18.19 -13.08
CA MET A 62 -13.78 18.75 -11.77
C MET A 62 -13.06 20.06 -11.50
N LYS A 63 -11.92 20.32 -12.16
CA LYS A 63 -11.07 21.53 -11.98
C LYS A 63 -10.71 21.84 -10.51
N VAL A 64 -10.80 20.83 -9.65
CA VAL A 64 -10.41 20.88 -8.24
C VAL A 64 -9.23 19.95 -8.05
N HIS A 65 -8.23 20.39 -7.29
CA HIS A 65 -7.09 19.57 -6.97
C HIS A 65 -7.55 18.33 -6.17
N PRO A 66 -7.28 17.10 -6.65
CA PRO A 66 -7.66 15.90 -5.92
C PRO A 66 -6.93 15.85 -4.58
N LYS A 67 -7.60 15.30 -3.57
CA LYS A 67 -6.99 14.90 -2.30
C LYS A 67 -7.05 13.39 -2.19
N SER A 68 -6.15 12.80 -1.42
CA SER A 68 -6.27 11.39 -1.03
C SER A 68 -6.62 11.28 0.45
N THR A 69 -7.28 10.19 0.80
CA THR A 69 -7.47 9.76 2.18
C THR A 69 -6.96 8.34 2.36
N GLN A 70 -6.43 8.05 3.55
CA GLN A 70 -6.05 6.69 3.93
C GLN A 70 -7.27 5.76 3.94
N ALA A 71 -7.03 4.45 3.87
CA ALA A 71 -8.05 3.45 4.17
C ALA A 71 -8.43 3.54 5.65
N THR A 72 -9.69 3.21 5.98
CA THR A 72 -10.18 3.28 7.36
C THR A 72 -9.95 1.95 8.10
N PRO A 73 -9.95 1.94 9.46
CA PRO A 73 -9.96 0.69 10.20
C PRO A 73 -11.10 -0.24 9.77
N GLY A 74 -12.28 0.32 9.49
CA GLY A 74 -13.43 -0.43 8.98
C GLY A 74 -13.18 -1.10 7.62
N ASP A 75 -12.36 -0.52 6.75
CA ASP A 75 -11.99 -1.15 5.46
C ASP A 75 -11.05 -2.33 5.66
N PHE A 76 -10.10 -2.21 6.59
CA PHE A 76 -9.26 -3.34 6.99
C PHE A 76 -10.06 -4.43 7.70
N THR A 77 -10.99 -4.09 8.59
CA THR A 77 -11.87 -5.06 9.26
C THR A 77 -12.68 -5.88 8.27
N LYS A 78 -13.21 -5.27 7.20
CA LYS A 78 -13.92 -5.98 6.12
C LYS A 78 -13.04 -7.02 5.42
N VAL A 79 -11.72 -6.81 5.37
CA VAL A 79 -10.75 -7.70 4.71
C VAL A 79 -10.17 -8.73 5.67
N PHE A 80 -9.74 -8.33 6.85
CA PHE A 80 -9.09 -9.22 7.82
C PHE A 80 -10.07 -10.18 8.46
N LYS A 81 -11.26 -9.72 8.85
CA LYS A 81 -12.20 -10.55 9.61
C LYS A 81 -12.58 -11.86 8.88
N PRO A 82 -12.97 -11.87 7.59
CA PRO A 82 -13.31 -13.11 6.90
C PRO A 82 -12.13 -14.10 6.79
N ILE A 83 -10.89 -13.58 6.67
CA ILE A 83 -9.67 -14.42 6.64
C ILE A 83 -9.47 -15.05 8.01
N LEU A 84 -9.59 -14.25 9.07
CA LEU A 84 -9.41 -14.71 10.44
C LEU A 84 -10.50 -15.70 10.87
N ASP A 85 -11.75 -15.46 10.48
CA ASP A 85 -12.89 -16.36 10.72
C ASP A 85 -12.69 -17.73 10.04
N ALA A 86 -11.97 -17.77 8.92
CA ALA A 86 -11.61 -19.01 8.21
C ALA A 86 -10.46 -19.79 8.87
N GLY A 87 -9.83 -19.24 9.92
CA GLY A 87 -8.68 -19.86 10.57
C GLY A 87 -7.32 -19.51 9.96
N ASP A 88 -7.26 -18.58 9.00
CA ASP A 88 -6.05 -18.19 8.27
C ASP A 88 -5.30 -17.01 8.93
N GLU A 89 -4.04 -16.82 8.57
CA GLU A 89 -3.21 -15.66 8.94
C GLU A 89 -3.15 -14.62 7.81
N VAL A 90 -2.79 -13.39 8.15
CA VAL A 90 -2.61 -12.29 7.21
C VAL A 90 -1.19 -11.76 7.30
N ILE A 91 -0.55 -11.55 6.15
CA ILE A 91 0.60 -10.66 6.02
C ILE A 91 0.16 -9.45 5.21
N TYR A 92 0.14 -8.28 5.85
CA TYR A 92 -0.18 -7.01 5.21
C TYR A 92 1.10 -6.23 4.92
N VAL A 93 1.41 -6.03 3.64
CA VAL A 93 2.53 -5.17 3.20
C VAL A 93 1.99 -3.77 2.92
N ALA A 94 2.33 -2.83 3.78
CA ALA A 94 1.71 -1.51 3.84
C ALA A 94 2.49 -0.45 3.05
N LEU A 95 1.77 0.55 2.54
CA LEU A 95 2.32 1.87 2.23
C LEU A 95 3.12 2.41 3.40
N SER A 96 4.22 3.11 3.09
CA SER A 96 5.09 3.65 4.12
C SER A 96 4.34 4.48 5.17
N SER A 97 4.65 4.19 6.44
CA SER A 97 4.23 5.00 7.60
C SER A 97 4.66 6.47 7.50
N GLY A 98 5.71 6.78 6.74
CA GLY A 98 6.17 8.15 6.50
C GLY A 98 5.35 8.93 5.47
N LEU A 99 4.44 8.26 4.73
CA LEU A 99 3.64 8.87 3.65
C LEU A 99 2.13 8.89 3.96
N SER A 100 1.66 7.94 4.78
CA SER A 100 0.25 7.77 5.12
C SER A 100 0.03 7.16 6.49
N GLY A 101 -1.09 7.52 7.14
CA GLY A 101 -1.59 6.87 8.35
C GLY A 101 -2.32 5.53 8.09
N THR A 102 -2.37 5.04 6.85
CA THR A 102 -3.01 3.76 6.49
C THR A 102 -2.55 2.60 7.37
N ILE A 103 -1.24 2.54 7.69
CA ILE A 103 -0.68 1.49 8.54
C ILE A 103 -1.27 1.52 9.97
N ASN A 104 -1.51 2.71 10.52
CA ASN A 104 -2.14 2.86 11.82
C ASN A 104 -3.61 2.41 11.78
N SER A 105 -4.32 2.67 10.67
CA SER A 105 -5.67 2.17 10.48
C SER A 105 -5.73 0.65 10.43
N ALA A 106 -4.75 -0.01 9.81
CA ALA A 106 -4.63 -1.46 9.84
C ALA A 106 -4.35 -1.96 11.27
N ALA A 107 -3.42 -1.33 11.99
CA ALA A 107 -3.10 -1.69 13.38
C ALA A 107 -4.33 -1.59 14.30
N ASN A 108 -5.10 -0.50 14.21
CA ASN A 108 -6.33 -0.34 14.98
C ASN A 108 -7.35 -1.46 14.67
N ALA A 109 -7.51 -1.85 13.40
CA ALA A 109 -8.38 -2.96 13.03
C ALA A 109 -7.91 -4.31 13.61
N VAL A 110 -6.60 -4.53 13.69
CA VAL A 110 -6.02 -5.73 14.31
C VAL A 110 -6.31 -5.77 15.81
N GLU A 111 -6.16 -4.63 16.51
CA GLU A 111 -6.49 -4.50 17.93
C GLU A 111 -7.99 -4.75 18.20
N GLU A 112 -8.87 -4.10 17.43
CA GLU A 112 -10.32 -4.27 17.53
C GLU A 112 -10.77 -5.71 17.29
N LEU A 113 -10.07 -6.44 16.43
CA LEU A 113 -10.32 -7.85 16.13
C LEU A 113 -9.64 -8.82 17.11
N GLY A 114 -8.79 -8.33 18.03
CA GLY A 114 -8.00 -9.18 18.93
C GLY A 114 -7.06 -10.14 18.17
N ALA A 115 -6.50 -9.69 17.05
CA ALA A 115 -5.82 -10.56 16.07
C ALA A 115 -4.31 -10.30 15.97
N VAL A 116 -3.70 -9.74 17.00
CA VAL A 116 -2.27 -9.35 17.03
C VAL A 116 -1.31 -10.49 16.71
N ASP A 117 -1.68 -11.73 17.04
CA ASP A 117 -0.86 -12.93 16.78
C ASP A 117 -1.11 -13.56 15.40
N ARG A 118 -2.02 -13.00 14.59
CA ARG A 118 -2.46 -13.57 13.29
C ARG A 118 -2.43 -12.60 12.13
N VAL A 119 -2.25 -11.31 12.39
CA VAL A 119 -2.12 -10.28 11.35
C VAL A 119 -0.76 -9.59 11.51
N HIS A 120 0.13 -9.89 10.57
CA HIS A 120 1.48 -9.37 10.53
C HIS A 120 1.55 -8.16 9.60
N ILE A 121 1.78 -6.98 10.16
CA ILE A 121 1.87 -5.73 9.40
C ILE A 121 3.34 -5.41 9.14
N VAL A 122 3.70 -5.28 7.86
CA VAL A 122 5.05 -4.92 7.42
C VAL A 122 5.02 -3.52 6.81
N ASP A 123 5.71 -2.57 7.45
CA ASP A 123 5.98 -1.26 6.86
C ASP A 123 6.99 -1.41 5.71
N SER A 124 6.53 -1.25 4.48
CA SER A 124 7.41 -1.34 3.31
C SER A 124 8.50 -0.27 3.29
N ARG A 125 8.30 0.84 4.02
CA ARG A 125 9.07 2.09 3.91
C ARG A 125 9.19 2.57 2.46
N ASN A 126 8.19 2.24 1.64
CA ASN A 126 8.17 2.55 0.22
C ASN A 126 6.75 2.90 -0.27
N LEU A 127 6.64 3.12 -1.58
CA LEU A 127 5.40 3.37 -2.31
C LEU A 127 5.42 2.60 -3.64
N SER A 128 4.28 2.52 -4.32
CA SER A 128 4.15 1.92 -5.66
C SER A 128 4.76 0.51 -5.71
N MET A 129 5.41 0.15 -6.80
CA MET A 129 6.07 -1.14 -6.97
C MET A 129 7.20 -1.41 -5.95
N GLY A 130 7.64 -0.43 -5.17
CA GLY A 130 8.48 -0.70 -4.00
C GLY A 130 7.76 -1.55 -2.96
N ILE A 131 6.46 -1.30 -2.74
CA ILE A 131 5.56 -2.16 -1.97
C ILE A 131 5.30 -3.45 -2.76
N GLY A 132 4.93 -3.32 -4.05
CA GLY A 132 4.55 -4.43 -4.90
C GLY A 132 5.59 -5.56 -4.97
N LEU A 133 6.89 -5.21 -5.05
CA LEU A 133 7.99 -6.18 -5.04
C LEU A 133 8.05 -7.01 -3.73
N LEU A 134 7.84 -6.37 -2.58
CA LEU A 134 7.76 -7.06 -1.28
C LEU A 134 6.51 -7.96 -1.23
N THR A 135 5.37 -7.45 -1.70
CA THR A 135 4.11 -8.18 -1.73
C THR A 135 4.21 -9.44 -2.59
N CYS A 136 4.76 -9.33 -3.81
CA CYS A 136 5.00 -10.49 -4.67
C CYS A 136 5.98 -11.49 -4.02
N ARG A 137 7.06 -10.99 -3.39
CA ARG A 137 8.01 -11.85 -2.68
C ARG A 137 7.35 -12.62 -1.53
N ALA A 138 6.50 -11.97 -0.75
CA ALA A 138 5.73 -12.61 0.30
C ALA A 138 4.87 -13.74 -0.25
N ALA A 139 4.13 -13.48 -1.33
CA ALA A 139 3.26 -14.46 -1.98
C ALA A 139 4.03 -15.66 -2.55
N GLU A 140 5.20 -15.43 -3.15
CA GLU A 140 6.10 -16.52 -3.59
C GLU A 140 6.55 -17.41 -2.43
N MET A 141 6.84 -16.82 -1.26
CA MET A 141 7.27 -17.56 -0.08
C MET A 141 6.13 -18.35 0.55
N VAL A 142 4.91 -17.80 0.57
CA VAL A 142 3.68 -18.55 0.93
C VAL A 142 3.51 -19.76 0.01
N GLY A 143 3.68 -19.58 -1.31
CA GLY A 143 3.61 -20.69 -2.29
C GLY A 143 4.67 -21.77 -2.08
N LYS A 144 5.76 -21.46 -1.37
CA LYS A 144 6.83 -22.40 -0.97
C LYS A 144 6.62 -22.99 0.43
N GLY A 145 5.51 -22.70 1.09
CA GLY A 145 5.18 -23.22 2.42
C GLY A 145 6.01 -22.63 3.56
N GLN A 146 6.56 -21.42 3.40
CA GLN A 146 7.24 -20.72 4.48
C GLN A 146 6.24 -20.24 5.55
N THR A 147 6.68 -20.13 6.80
CA THR A 147 5.87 -19.60 7.91
C THR A 147 5.75 -18.08 7.85
N ALA A 148 4.74 -17.52 8.53
CA ALA A 148 4.54 -16.07 8.59
C ALA A 148 5.78 -15.35 9.14
N ASP A 149 6.34 -15.82 10.26
CA ASP A 149 7.57 -15.28 10.86
C ASP A 149 8.75 -15.26 9.90
N ALA A 150 8.96 -16.34 9.13
CA ALA A 150 10.06 -16.42 8.17
C ALA A 150 9.87 -15.43 7.01
N ILE A 151 8.62 -15.25 6.58
CA ILE A 151 8.26 -14.28 5.54
C ILE A 151 8.49 -12.86 6.05
N VAL A 152 7.92 -12.50 7.20
CA VAL A 152 8.07 -11.17 7.82
C VAL A 152 9.55 -10.81 7.97
N LYS A 153 10.35 -11.71 8.55
CA LYS A 153 11.80 -11.51 8.72
C LYS A 153 12.54 -11.29 7.40
N GLU A 154 12.16 -12.00 6.34
CA GLU A 154 12.75 -11.80 5.02
C GLU A 154 12.32 -10.45 4.41
N LEU A 155 11.05 -10.05 4.56
CA LEU A 155 10.58 -8.76 4.09
C LEU A 155 11.30 -7.62 4.81
N GLU A 156 11.43 -7.67 6.14
CA GLU A 156 12.18 -6.69 6.93
C GLU A 156 13.64 -6.58 6.49
N ARG A 157 14.27 -7.70 6.11
CA ARG A 157 15.63 -7.72 5.55
C ARG A 157 15.71 -7.06 4.16
N LEU A 158 14.64 -7.15 3.37
CA LEU A 158 14.56 -6.63 2.01
C LEU A 158 14.13 -5.16 1.94
N VAL A 159 13.27 -4.70 2.85
CA VAL A 159 12.81 -3.30 2.97
C VAL A 159 13.95 -2.28 2.78
N PRO A 160 15.08 -2.35 3.52
CA PRO A 160 16.15 -1.35 3.38
C PRO A 160 16.95 -1.48 2.08
N ARG A 161 16.68 -2.48 1.23
CA ARG A 161 17.37 -2.72 -0.05
C ARG A 161 16.56 -2.26 -1.26
N ILE A 162 15.27 -2.00 -1.09
CA ILE A 162 14.42 -1.50 -2.18
C ILE A 162 14.71 -0.02 -2.42
N ARG A 163 14.86 0.34 -3.68
CA ARG A 163 15.08 1.71 -4.13
C ARG A 163 14.02 2.03 -5.17
N VAL A 164 13.28 3.11 -4.92
CA VAL A 164 12.33 3.68 -5.87
C VAL A 164 12.78 5.09 -6.16
N ALA A 165 12.84 5.44 -7.43
CA ALA A 165 13.05 6.79 -7.90
C ALA A 165 12.18 7.04 -9.12
N PHE A 166 11.72 8.28 -9.28
CA PHE A 166 10.86 8.68 -10.39
C PHE A 166 11.08 10.15 -10.72
N ILE A 167 10.69 10.56 -11.92
CA ILE A 167 10.76 11.94 -12.39
C ILE A 167 9.33 12.43 -12.58
N VAL A 168 9.05 13.65 -12.11
CA VAL A 168 7.75 14.30 -12.30
C VAL A 168 7.87 15.54 -13.17
N HIS A 169 6.80 15.83 -13.89
CA HIS A 169 6.73 17.05 -14.70
C HIS A 169 6.60 18.31 -13.84
N ASN A 170 5.85 18.24 -12.73
CA ASN A 170 5.71 19.33 -11.77
C ASN A 170 5.74 18.82 -10.32
N LEU A 171 6.30 19.62 -9.42
CA LEU A 171 6.30 19.32 -7.97
C LEU A 171 4.99 19.73 -7.28
N ASP A 172 4.15 20.50 -7.97
CA ASP A 172 2.93 21.11 -7.44
C ASP A 172 2.00 20.11 -6.74
N TYR A 173 1.76 18.94 -7.33
CA TYR A 173 0.88 17.92 -6.75
C TYR A 173 1.48 17.30 -5.48
N LEU A 174 2.80 17.08 -5.45
CA LEU A 174 3.49 16.52 -4.27
C LEU A 174 3.54 17.53 -3.12
N TYR A 175 3.78 18.80 -3.45
CA TYR A 175 3.78 19.91 -2.50
C TYR A 175 2.38 20.16 -1.92
N LYS A 176 1.36 20.33 -2.77
CA LYS A 176 -0.04 20.51 -2.33
C LYS A 176 -0.59 19.28 -1.61
N GLY A 177 -0.08 18.10 -1.96
CA GLY A 177 -0.33 16.86 -1.24
C GLY A 177 0.36 16.78 0.12
N GLY A 178 1.34 17.62 0.43
CA GLY A 178 2.06 17.62 1.71
C GLY A 178 3.06 16.47 1.89
N ARG A 179 3.41 15.75 0.81
CA ARG A 179 4.35 14.61 0.84
C ARG A 179 5.77 14.98 0.37
N LEU A 180 5.97 16.24 -0.03
CA LEU A 180 7.27 16.82 -0.35
C LEU A 180 7.50 18.08 0.49
N ASN A 181 8.68 18.24 1.06
CA ASN A 181 9.00 19.38 1.91
C ASN A 181 9.10 20.68 1.10
N VAL A 182 8.71 21.81 1.70
CA VAL A 182 8.72 23.17 1.13
C VAL A 182 10.10 23.52 0.54
N ALA A 183 11.20 23.16 1.21
CA ALA A 183 12.56 23.45 0.75
C ALA A 183 12.93 22.72 -0.57
N GLN A 184 12.39 21.51 -0.78
CA GLN A 184 12.57 20.75 -2.02
C GLN A 184 11.68 21.30 -3.15
N ALA A 185 10.48 21.77 -2.82
CA ALA A 185 9.55 22.36 -3.79
C ALA A 185 10.06 23.68 -4.39
N VAL A 186 10.69 24.54 -3.58
CA VAL A 186 11.18 25.86 -4.00
C VAL A 186 12.36 25.75 -4.99
N MET A 187 13.23 24.74 -4.86
CA MET A 187 14.35 24.53 -5.80
C MET A 187 13.88 24.09 -7.21
N GLY A 188 12.69 23.48 -7.31
CA GLY A 188 12.11 23.02 -8.59
C GLY A 188 11.41 24.09 -9.43
N ASN A 189 11.20 25.29 -8.87
CA ASN A 189 10.65 26.44 -9.63
C ASN A 189 11.73 27.21 -10.43
N LEU A 190 12.99 26.75 -10.43
CA LEU A 190 13.96 27.16 -11.44
C LEU A 190 13.52 26.56 -12.80
N LEU A 191 13.22 27.44 -13.75
CA LEU A 191 12.69 27.12 -15.09
C LEU A 191 13.41 25.92 -15.75
N ASN A 192 12.64 24.86 -16.05
CA ASN A 192 12.97 23.66 -16.84
C ASN A 192 13.79 22.53 -16.17
N VAL A 193 13.85 22.45 -14.84
CA VAL A 193 14.45 21.27 -14.18
C VAL A 193 13.37 20.23 -13.86
N HIS A 194 13.57 18.99 -14.30
CA HIS A 194 12.75 17.83 -13.94
C HIS A 194 13.45 17.04 -12.82
N PRO A 195 13.13 17.31 -11.54
CA PRO A 195 13.81 16.66 -10.43
C PRO A 195 13.51 15.16 -10.43
N MET A 196 14.56 14.36 -10.22
CA MET A 196 14.42 12.96 -9.83
C MET A 196 14.17 12.92 -8.33
N ILE A 197 13.07 12.28 -7.94
CA ILE A 197 12.65 12.12 -6.55
C ILE A 197 12.95 10.69 -6.16
N GLY A 198 13.67 10.52 -5.04
CA GLY A 198 13.92 9.24 -4.43
C GLY A 198 12.93 8.94 -3.31
N VAL A 199 12.81 7.67 -2.97
CA VAL A 199 12.20 7.24 -1.70
C VAL A 199 13.31 6.75 -0.79
N ALA A 200 13.52 7.48 0.30
CA ALA A 200 14.53 7.20 1.31
C ALA A 200 13.88 7.19 2.69
N ASP A 201 14.17 6.14 3.46
CA ASP A 201 13.68 5.98 4.82
C ASP A 201 12.16 6.12 5.01
N GLY A 202 11.37 5.77 3.97
CA GLY A 202 9.91 5.89 4.00
C GLY A 202 9.37 7.28 3.64
N LYS A 203 10.20 8.19 3.12
CA LYS A 203 9.81 9.54 2.71
C LYS A 203 10.30 9.85 1.30
N MET A 204 9.62 10.79 0.64
CA MET A 204 10.08 11.34 -0.64
C MET A 204 11.21 12.34 -0.39
N SER A 205 12.31 12.21 -1.12
CA SER A 205 13.51 13.04 -0.99
C SER A 205 14.03 13.56 -2.31
#